data_AF-A0A3B9GEL9-F1
#
_entry.id   AF-A0A3B9GEL9-F1
#
_cell.length_a   1.000
_cell.length_b   1.000
_cell.length_c   1.000
_cell.angle_alpha   90.00
_cell.angle_beta   90.00
_cell.angle_gamma   90.00
#
_symmetry.space_group_name_H-M   'P 1'
#
loop_
_entity.id
_entity.type
_entity.pdbx_description
1 polymer ?
#
loop_
_entity_poly.entity_id
_entity_poly.type
_entity_poly.pdbx_seq_one_letter_code
_entity_poly.pdbx_strand_id
1 'polypeptide(L)'
;EAALSVGVAMQSPSPNDQLLITELRTLAAAELTRLKWQKASALAVRHFYDFQLQYNRGQVSKSNFLEAIALLGAMGTPEASQALSLFLQLVNTETEQGKTYDEQITLAVVNNLGALGDKNAFDYLLYIGYLQYPESVKRAARDALQKLRW
;
A
#
# COMPACT_ATOMS: atom_id res chain seq x y z
N GLU A 1 1.49 -9.24 -15.85
CA GLU A 1 1.76 -7.79 -15.74
C GLU A 1 1.18 -6.96 -16.89
N ALA A 2 1.11 -7.48 -18.12
CA ALA A 2 0.53 -6.76 -19.27
C ALA A 2 -0.90 -6.23 -19.02
N ALA A 3 -1.79 -7.05 -18.43
CA ALA A 3 -3.15 -6.63 -18.09
C ALA A 3 -3.19 -5.43 -17.12
N LEU A 4 -2.35 -5.45 -16.07
CA LEU A 4 -2.23 -4.34 -15.15
C LEU A 4 -1.65 -3.09 -15.84
N SER A 5 -0.68 -3.26 -16.74
CA SER A 5 -0.07 -2.17 -17.50
C SER A 5 -1.10 -1.45 -18.37
N VAL A 6 -1.91 -2.23 -19.10
CA VAL A 6 -3.02 -1.71 -19.92
C VAL A 6 -4.05 -1.00 -19.03
N GLY A 7 -4.49 -1.63 -17.93
CA GLY A 7 -5.48 -1.04 -17.04
C GLY A 7 -5.01 0.27 -16.36
N VAL A 8 -3.72 0.38 -16.03
CA VAL A 8 -3.14 1.63 -15.49
C VAL A 8 -3.10 2.74 -16.54
N ALA A 9 -2.84 2.40 -17.81
CA ALA A 9 -2.77 3.38 -18.90
C ALA A 9 -4.14 3.80 -19.46
N MET A 10 -5.19 3.00 -19.24
CA MET A 10 -6.53 3.28 -19.77
C MET A 10 -7.22 4.40 -18.99
N GLN A 11 -7.73 5.38 -19.72
CA GLN A 11 -8.64 6.41 -19.22
C GLN A 11 -9.93 6.35 -20.03
N SER A 12 -11.07 6.28 -19.36
CA SER A 12 -12.38 6.40 -20.01
C SER A 12 -13.26 7.39 -19.23
N PRO A 13 -13.99 8.28 -19.92
CA PRO A 13 -14.97 9.15 -19.29
C PRO A 13 -16.27 8.39 -18.91
N SER A 14 -16.46 7.17 -19.42
CA SER A 14 -17.62 6.32 -19.13
C SER A 14 -17.50 5.70 -17.72
N PRO A 15 -18.49 5.88 -16.82
CA PRO A 15 -18.48 5.24 -15.52
C PRO A 15 -18.45 3.70 -15.58
N ASN A 16 -19.14 3.11 -16.57
CA ASN A 16 -19.14 1.65 -16.75
C ASN A 16 -17.75 1.13 -17.14
N ASP A 17 -17.05 1.85 -18.02
CA ASP A 17 -15.70 1.47 -18.43
C ASP A 17 -14.72 1.60 -17.25
N GLN A 18 -14.89 2.61 -16.39
CA GLN A 18 -14.09 2.79 -15.18
C GLN A 18 -14.25 1.63 -14.20
N LEU A 19 -15.48 1.08 -14.07
CA LEU A 19 -15.72 -0.11 -13.26
C LEU A 19 -14.99 -1.33 -13.83
N LEU A 20 -15.08 -1.56 -15.15
CA LEU A 20 -14.39 -2.67 -15.81
C LEU A 20 -12.86 -2.53 -15.75
N ILE A 21 -12.34 -1.31 -15.90
CA ILE A 21 -10.89 -1.04 -15.76
C ILE A 21 -10.44 -1.33 -14.32
N THR A 22 -11.23 -0.91 -13.32
CA THR A 22 -10.96 -1.20 -11.91
C THR A 22 -10.92 -2.69 -11.65
N GLU A 23 -11.91 -3.44 -12.13
CA GLU A 23 -11.99 -4.91 -11.99
C GLU A 23 -10.82 -5.61 -12.67
N LEU A 24 -10.45 -5.20 -13.89
CA LEU A 24 -9.28 -5.74 -14.58
C LEU A 24 -7.99 -5.49 -13.78
N ARG A 25 -7.84 -4.28 -13.22
CA ARG A 25 -6.67 -3.90 -12.42
C ARG A 25 -6.60 -4.71 -11.12
N THR A 26 -7.69 -4.89 -10.40
CA THR A 26 -7.73 -5.67 -9.14
C THR A 26 -7.43 -7.14 -9.39
N LEU A 27 -8.04 -7.76 -10.40
CA LEU A 27 -7.75 -9.15 -10.78
C LEU A 27 -6.27 -9.33 -11.17
N ALA A 28 -5.72 -8.42 -11.97
CA ALA A 28 -4.32 -8.48 -12.36
C ALA A 28 -3.37 -8.26 -11.15
N ALA A 29 -3.71 -7.33 -10.26
CA ALA A 29 -2.95 -7.09 -9.02
C ALA A 29 -2.97 -8.32 -8.10
N ALA A 30 -4.13 -8.96 -7.92
CA ALA A 30 -4.27 -10.16 -7.11
C ALA A 30 -3.37 -11.30 -7.62
N GLU A 31 -3.35 -11.53 -8.94
CA GLU A 31 -2.51 -12.58 -9.53
C GLU A 31 -1.00 -12.27 -9.42
N LEU A 32 -0.61 -11.02 -9.64
CA LEU A 32 0.79 -10.59 -9.46
C LEU A 32 1.25 -10.70 -8.00
N THR A 33 0.34 -10.41 -7.06
CA THR A 33 0.55 -10.58 -5.61
C THR A 33 0.79 -12.05 -5.29
N ARG A 34 -0.08 -12.94 -5.77
CA ARG A 34 0.02 -14.39 -5.58
C ARG A 34 1.34 -14.96 -6.09
N LEU A 35 1.80 -14.47 -7.25
CA LEU A 35 3.05 -14.89 -7.89
C LEU A 35 4.31 -14.23 -7.29
N LYS A 36 4.15 -13.22 -6.42
CA LYS A 36 5.27 -12.38 -5.92
C LYS A 36 6.14 -11.85 -7.05
N TRP A 37 5.49 -11.36 -8.11
CA TRP A 37 6.13 -11.08 -9.38
C TRP A 37 6.92 -9.76 -9.37
N GLN A 38 8.15 -9.80 -8.87
CA GLN A 38 8.99 -8.61 -8.62
C GLN A 38 9.22 -7.71 -9.85
N LYS A 39 9.22 -8.29 -11.06
CA LYS A 39 9.38 -7.51 -12.31
C LYS A 39 8.30 -6.44 -12.50
N ALA A 40 7.14 -6.62 -11.87
CA ALA A 40 6.06 -5.63 -11.90
C ALA A 40 6.23 -4.49 -10.87
N SER A 41 7.32 -4.39 -10.12
CA SER A 41 7.48 -3.41 -9.02
C SER A 41 7.19 -1.98 -9.43
N ALA A 42 7.77 -1.50 -10.53
CA ALA A 42 7.53 -0.14 -11.01
C ALA A 42 6.04 0.09 -11.37
N LEU A 43 5.37 -0.93 -11.91
CA LEU A 43 3.96 -0.87 -12.24
C LEU A 43 3.07 -0.95 -10.98
N ALA A 44 3.45 -1.76 -10.00
CA ALA A 44 2.78 -1.85 -8.71
C ALA A 44 2.82 -0.52 -7.95
N VAL A 45 3.96 0.17 -7.96
CA VAL A 45 4.10 1.51 -7.37
C VAL A 45 3.17 2.52 -8.05
N ARG A 46 3.10 2.55 -9.38
CA ARG A 46 2.16 3.42 -10.11
C ARG A 46 0.71 3.09 -9.76
N HIS A 47 0.36 1.81 -9.79
CA HIS A 47 -0.98 1.34 -9.45
C HIS A 47 -1.38 1.74 -8.02
N PHE A 48 -0.46 1.63 -7.06
CA PHE A 48 -0.69 2.03 -5.67
C PHE A 48 -0.99 3.52 -5.54
N TYR A 49 -0.18 4.41 -6.13
CA TYR A 49 -0.41 5.85 -6.04
C TYR A 49 -1.71 6.28 -6.74
N ASP A 50 -2.06 5.65 -7.87
CA ASP A 50 -3.37 5.87 -8.51
C ASP A 50 -4.52 5.51 -7.57
N PHE A 51 -4.46 4.33 -6.94
CA PHE A 51 -5.51 3.84 -6.06
C PHE A 51 -5.58 4.63 -4.76
N GLN A 52 -4.45 5.13 -4.24
CA GLN A 52 -4.42 6.07 -3.13
C GLN A 52 -5.21 7.34 -3.47
N LEU A 53 -4.96 7.94 -4.63
CA LEU A 53 -5.66 9.15 -5.08
C LEU A 53 -7.16 8.90 -5.26
N GLN A 54 -7.52 7.79 -5.90
CA GLN A 54 -8.91 7.43 -6.14
C GLN A 54 -9.64 7.09 -4.83
N TYR A 55 -8.98 6.43 -3.88
CA TYR A 55 -9.54 6.10 -2.57
C TYR A 55 -9.85 7.37 -1.79
N ASN A 56 -8.91 8.33 -1.77
CA ASN A 56 -9.11 9.63 -1.13
C ASN A 56 -10.24 10.46 -1.76
N ARG A 57 -10.63 10.16 -3.01
CA ARG A 57 -11.76 10.77 -3.71
C ARG A 57 -13.06 9.96 -3.61
N GLY A 58 -13.06 8.82 -2.90
CA GLY A 58 -14.20 7.90 -2.82
C GLY A 58 -14.53 7.17 -4.13
N GLN A 59 -13.57 7.07 -5.05
CA GLN A 59 -13.76 6.48 -6.38
C GLN A 59 -13.45 4.99 -6.44
N VAL A 60 -12.65 4.48 -5.49
CA VAL A 60 -12.41 3.05 -5.30
C VAL A 60 -12.73 2.64 -3.87
N SER A 61 -13.11 1.37 -3.70
CA SER A 61 -13.41 0.83 -2.38
C SER A 61 -12.15 0.71 -1.52
N LYS A 62 -12.34 0.64 -0.21
CA LYS A 62 -11.27 0.30 0.74
C LYS A 62 -10.62 -1.05 0.42
N SER A 63 -11.40 -2.05 -0.01
CA SER A 63 -10.91 -3.37 -0.40
C SER A 63 -9.90 -3.27 -1.55
N ASN A 64 -10.25 -2.48 -2.59
CA ASN A 64 -9.38 -2.27 -3.74
C ASN A 64 -8.04 -1.62 -3.33
N PHE A 65 -8.08 -0.65 -2.40
CA PHE A 65 -6.86 -0.01 -1.93
C PHE A 65 -6.01 -0.95 -1.05
N LEU A 66 -6.63 -1.79 -0.21
CA LEU A 66 -5.93 -2.83 0.54
C LEU A 66 -5.24 -3.85 -0.38
N GLU A 67 -5.84 -4.21 -1.51
CA GLU A 67 -5.21 -5.06 -2.52
C GLU A 67 -3.98 -4.39 -3.16
N ALA A 68 -4.04 -3.08 -3.42
CA ALA A 68 -2.89 -2.34 -3.93
C ALA A 68 -1.72 -2.30 -2.92
N ILE A 69 -2.02 -2.18 -1.62
CA ILE A 69 -1.02 -2.28 -0.54
C ILE A 69 -0.40 -3.69 -0.50
N ALA A 70 -1.24 -4.73 -0.60
CA ALA A 70 -0.78 -6.12 -0.62
C ALA A 70 0.11 -6.42 -1.84
N LEU A 71 -0.21 -5.84 -3.01
CA LEU A 71 0.62 -5.95 -4.21
C LEU A 71 2.03 -5.42 -3.95
N LEU A 72 2.17 -4.23 -3.34
CA LEU A 72 3.50 -3.70 -2.98
C LEU A 72 4.25 -4.62 -2.01
N GLY A 73 3.58 -5.10 -0.96
CA GLY A 73 4.18 -6.02 0.00
C GLY A 73 4.67 -7.33 -0.62
N ALA A 74 4.02 -7.78 -1.71
CA ALA A 74 4.43 -8.99 -2.43
C ALA A 74 5.60 -8.79 -3.39
N MET A 75 5.97 -7.54 -3.73
CA MET A 75 7.07 -7.28 -4.65
C MET A 75 8.44 -7.66 -4.08
N GLY A 76 8.65 -7.50 -2.76
CA GLY A 76 9.95 -7.82 -2.16
C GLY A 76 11.10 -6.95 -2.70
N THR A 77 10.80 -5.73 -3.13
CA THR A 77 11.77 -4.80 -3.74
C THR A 77 11.92 -3.52 -2.93
N PRO A 78 13.10 -2.86 -2.95
CA PRO A 78 13.33 -1.61 -2.23
C PRO A 78 12.35 -0.50 -2.63
N GLU A 79 11.98 -0.41 -3.90
CA GLU A 79 11.07 0.62 -4.40
C GLU A 79 9.65 0.44 -3.83
N ALA A 80 9.20 -0.81 -3.68
CA ALA A 80 7.91 -1.09 -3.05
C ALA A 80 7.92 -0.76 -1.55
N SER A 81 9.03 -1.06 -0.87
CA SER A 81 9.24 -0.67 0.53
C SER A 81 9.25 0.84 0.70
N GLN A 82 9.96 1.55 -0.17
CA GLN A 82 10.01 3.01 -0.15
C GLN A 82 8.61 3.62 -0.36
N ALA A 83 7.81 3.09 -1.29
CA ALA A 83 6.45 3.57 -1.52
C ALA A 83 5.55 3.39 -0.28
N LEU A 84 5.56 2.21 0.35
CA LEU A 84 4.80 1.98 1.58
C LEU A 84 5.32 2.82 2.76
N SER A 85 6.63 3.06 2.83
CA SER A 85 7.25 3.87 3.88
C SER A 85 6.84 5.34 3.79
N LEU A 86 6.83 5.90 2.57
CA LEU A 86 6.35 7.27 2.33
C LEU A 86 4.86 7.41 2.63
N PHE A 87 4.06 6.39 2.30
CA PHE A 87 2.66 6.38 2.67
C PHE A 87 2.49 6.34 4.20
N LEU A 88 3.26 5.51 4.90
CA LEU A 88 3.23 5.49 6.37
C LEU A 88 3.66 6.84 6.96
N GLN A 89 4.67 7.50 6.39
CA GLN A 89 5.07 8.85 6.81
C GLN A 89 3.91 9.84 6.71
N LEU A 90 3.16 9.80 5.61
CA LEU A 90 1.96 10.63 5.44
C LEU A 90 0.95 10.35 6.56
N VAL A 91 0.59 9.08 6.77
CA VAL A 91 -0.39 8.70 7.81
C VAL A 91 0.09 9.09 9.21
N ASN A 92 1.38 8.93 9.50
CA ASN A 92 1.99 9.36 10.76
C ASN A 92 1.89 10.88 10.95
N THR A 93 2.19 11.66 9.92
CA THR A 93 2.09 13.13 9.95
C THR A 93 0.65 13.57 10.18
N GLU A 94 -0.31 12.91 9.54
CA GLU A 94 -1.74 13.20 9.72
C GLU A 94 -2.21 12.82 11.13
N THR A 95 -1.74 11.70 11.66
CA THR A 95 -2.04 11.24 13.03
C THR A 95 -1.46 12.19 14.08
N GLU A 96 -0.24 12.68 13.89
CA GLU A 96 0.37 13.70 14.75
C GLU A 96 -0.47 14.98 14.78
N GLN A 97 -1.03 15.37 13.62
CA GLN A 97 -1.93 16.52 13.50
C GLN A 97 -3.33 16.26 14.09
N GLY A 98 -3.59 15.08 14.66
CA GLY A 98 -4.88 14.71 15.24
C GLY A 98 -5.96 14.37 14.21
N LYS A 99 -5.59 14.14 12.94
CA LYS A 99 -6.54 13.69 11.91
C LYS A 99 -6.91 12.23 12.12
N THR A 100 -8.09 11.87 11.63
CA THR A 100 -8.54 10.48 11.60
C THR A 100 -7.77 9.70 10.55
N TYR A 101 -7.35 8.49 10.92
CA TYR A 101 -6.78 7.50 10.01
C TYR A 101 -7.65 6.24 10.01
N ASP A 102 -7.47 5.41 8.99
CA ASP A 102 -8.12 4.11 8.92
C ASP A 102 -7.18 3.03 9.48
N GLU A 103 -7.55 2.44 10.62
CA GLU A 103 -6.73 1.45 11.31
C GLU A 103 -6.40 0.23 10.44
N GLN A 104 -7.33 -0.24 9.62
CA GLN A 104 -7.10 -1.43 8.78
C GLN A 104 -6.09 -1.14 7.68
N ILE A 105 -6.14 0.06 7.09
CA ILE A 105 -5.15 0.51 6.10
C ILE A 105 -3.78 0.65 6.77
N THR A 106 -3.70 1.31 7.93
CA THR A 106 -2.45 1.48 8.67
C THR A 106 -1.84 0.13 9.04
N LEU A 107 -2.64 -0.81 9.56
CA LEU A 107 -2.19 -2.18 9.87
C LEU A 107 -1.69 -2.90 8.61
N ALA A 108 -2.39 -2.79 7.48
CA ALA A 108 -1.96 -3.40 6.23
C ALA A 108 -0.58 -2.87 5.79
N VAL A 109 -0.35 -1.56 5.87
CA VAL A 109 0.93 -0.94 5.52
C VAL A 109 2.04 -1.43 6.44
N VAL A 110 1.83 -1.37 7.75
CA VAL A 110 2.81 -1.80 8.76
C VAL A 110 3.18 -3.28 8.58
N ASN A 111 2.19 -4.13 8.39
CA ASN A 111 2.41 -5.57 8.20
C ASN A 111 3.18 -5.86 6.91
N ASN A 112 2.87 -5.16 5.81
CA ASN A 112 3.57 -5.35 4.54
C ASN A 112 5.00 -4.78 4.60
N LEU A 113 5.25 -3.66 5.28
CA LEU A 113 6.61 -3.17 5.54
C LEU A 113 7.44 -4.19 6.33
N GLY A 114 6.86 -4.77 7.38
CA GLY A 114 7.51 -5.85 8.14
C GLY A 114 7.77 -7.09 7.28
N ALA A 115 6.89 -7.42 6.34
CA ALA A 115 7.09 -8.55 5.42
C ALA A 115 8.18 -8.29 4.36
N LEU A 116 8.30 -7.04 3.88
CA LEU A 116 9.36 -6.60 2.98
C LEU A 116 10.73 -6.61 3.69
N GLY A 117 10.75 -6.26 4.98
CA GLY A 117 11.93 -6.38 5.83
C GLY A 117 13.06 -5.41 5.48
N ASP A 118 12.78 -4.32 4.78
CA ASP A 118 13.77 -3.31 4.40
C ASP A 118 14.01 -2.32 5.54
N LYS A 119 15.28 -2.16 5.94
CA LYS A 119 15.70 -1.23 7.01
C LYS A 119 15.30 0.23 6.79
N ASN A 120 15.08 0.66 5.54
CA ASN A 120 14.65 2.02 5.25
C ASN A 120 13.27 2.35 5.86
N ALA A 121 12.48 1.33 6.23
CA ALA A 121 11.20 1.50 6.92
C ALA A 121 11.35 1.79 8.43
N PHE A 122 12.55 1.66 9.01
CA PHE A 122 12.79 1.66 10.45
C PHE A 122 12.26 2.92 11.13
N ASP A 123 12.66 4.10 10.68
CA ASP A 123 12.29 5.37 11.33
C ASP A 123 10.77 5.59 11.32
N TYR A 124 10.12 5.23 10.22
CA TYR A 124 8.67 5.38 10.06
C TYR A 124 7.88 4.43 10.96
N LEU A 125 8.37 3.18 11.11
CA LEU A 125 7.78 2.19 12.00
C LEU A 125 8.02 2.53 13.48
N LEU A 126 9.23 3.03 13.81
CA LEU A 126 9.57 3.46 15.16
C LEU A 126 8.69 4.65 15.60
N TYR A 127 8.43 5.58 14.67
CA TYR A 127 7.68 6.78 14.97
C TYR A 127 6.24 6.51 15.44
N ILE A 128 5.61 5.40 14.99
CA ILE A 128 4.29 4.93 15.47
C ILE A 128 4.26 4.82 17.00
N GLY A 129 5.36 4.43 17.64
CA GLY A 129 5.45 4.27 19.10
C GLY A 129 5.20 5.56 19.87
N TYR A 130 5.46 6.72 19.27
CA TYR A 130 5.31 8.04 19.89
C TYR A 130 3.95 8.70 19.59
N LEU A 131 3.20 8.17 18.63
CA LEU A 131 1.93 8.73 18.18
C LEU A 131 0.72 8.12 18.91
N GLN A 132 -0.44 8.79 18.80
CA GLN A 132 -1.71 8.40 19.40
C GLN A 132 -2.41 7.27 18.62
N TYR A 133 -1.67 6.22 18.28
CA TYR A 133 -2.21 4.99 17.72
C TYR A 133 -2.71 4.02 18.81
N PRO A 134 -3.70 3.16 18.52
CA PRO A 134 -4.12 2.09 19.41
C PRO A 134 -3.01 1.05 19.56
N GLU A 135 -3.13 0.24 20.62
CA GLU A 135 -2.14 -0.80 20.93
C GLU A 135 -2.05 -1.90 19.86
N SER A 136 -3.09 -2.11 19.07
CA SER A 136 -3.08 -3.00 17.89
C SER A 136 -2.02 -2.56 16.88
N VAL A 137 -2.04 -1.28 16.48
CA VAL A 137 -1.09 -0.69 15.52
C VAL A 137 0.31 -0.61 16.12
N LYS A 138 0.44 -0.18 17.38
CA LYS A 138 1.74 -0.12 18.07
C LYS A 138 2.40 -1.50 18.20
N ARG A 139 1.61 -2.55 18.46
CA ARG A 139 2.09 -3.93 18.49
C ARG A 139 2.56 -4.37 17.10
N ALA A 140 1.74 -4.16 16.08
CA ALA A 140 2.11 -4.51 14.70
C ALA A 140 3.42 -3.81 14.26
N ALA A 141 3.62 -2.55 14.67
CA ALA A 141 4.85 -1.82 14.37
C ALA A 141 6.07 -2.43 15.05
N ARG A 142 5.97 -2.82 16.33
CA ARG A 142 7.04 -3.54 17.04
C ARG A 142 7.36 -4.88 16.37
N ASP A 143 6.35 -5.63 15.96
CA ASP A 143 6.53 -6.91 15.26
C ASP A 143 7.16 -6.72 13.87
N ALA A 144 6.82 -5.63 13.18
CA ALA A 144 7.42 -5.27 11.90
C ALA A 144 8.91 -4.88 12.05
N LEU A 145 9.26 -4.10 13.08
CA LEU A 145 10.64 -3.71 13.39
C LEU A 145 11.56 -4.92 13.58
N GLN A 146 11.07 -6.00 14.21
CA GLN A 146 11.83 -7.23 14.42
C GLN A 146 12.12 -8.00 13.13
N LYS A 147 11.37 -7.75 12.05
CA LYS A 147 11.51 -8.44 10.76
C LYS A 147 12.46 -7.71 9.81
N LEU A 148 12.89 -6.49 10.14
CA LEU A 148 13.80 -5.72 9.32
C LEU A 148 15.18 -6.37 9.24
N ARG A 149 15.78 -6.33 8.05
CA ARG A 149 17.08 -6.91 7.71
C ARG A 149 18.11 -5.79 7.55
N TRP A 150 19.27 -5.96 8.17
CA TRP A 150 20.32 -4.94 8.31
C TRP A 150 21.42 -5.05 7.26
#